data_AF-A0A1Y3MWR5-F1
#
_entry.id   AF-A0A1Y3MWR5-F1
#
_cell.length_a   1.000
_cell.length_b   1.000
_cell.length_c   1.000
_cell.angle_alpha   90.00
_cell.angle_beta   90.00
_cell.angle_gamma   90.00
#
_symmetry.space_group_name_H-M   'P 1'
#
loop_
_entity.id
_entity.type
_entity.pdbx_description
1 polymer ?
#
loop_
_entity_poly.entity_id
_entity_poly.type
_entity_poly.pdbx_seq_one_letter_code
_entity_poly.pdbx_strand_id
1 'polypeptide(L)'
;GRYKVTPKSSSNNNKSTTTNNQTKNKSNTPTSTTDTSTNKCGGNYGSCPSGYCCSQNGLCGKTGEHCGAGCQKKYGQCLTVSNNSRCGESYGVCPSGYCCSKYGWCGKTSDYCSSGCQRNFGICN
;
A
#
# COMPACT_ATOMS: atom_id res chain seq x y z
N GLY A 1 10.59 -51.44 1.94
CA GLY A 1 9.19 -51.05 1.70
C GLY A 1 9.16 -49.75 0.93
N ARG A 2 8.47 -49.70 -0.21
CA ARG A 2 8.30 -48.50 -1.05
C ARG A 2 7.17 -47.63 -0.44
N TYR A 3 7.51 -46.47 0.08
CA TYR A 3 6.51 -45.47 0.48
C TYR A 3 6.07 -44.68 -0.76
N LYS A 4 4.80 -44.85 -1.14
CA LYS A 4 4.14 -44.13 -2.23
C LYS A 4 3.72 -42.75 -1.72
N VAL A 5 4.22 -41.68 -2.33
CA VAL A 5 3.66 -40.33 -2.21
C VAL A 5 2.65 -40.12 -3.34
N THR A 6 1.40 -39.87 -2.98
CA THR A 6 0.29 -39.51 -3.89
C THR A 6 0.14 -37.99 -3.97
N PRO A 7 -0.03 -37.39 -5.17
CA PRO A 7 -0.43 -36.00 -5.32
C PRO A 7 -1.96 -35.83 -5.27
N LYS A 8 -2.43 -34.87 -4.47
CA LYS A 8 -3.77 -34.24 -4.47
C LYS A 8 -3.52 -32.72 -4.59
N SER A 9 -4.27 -31.89 -5.28
CA SER A 9 -5.49 -32.04 -6.08
C SER A 9 -5.49 -30.92 -7.13
N SER A 10 -6.20 -31.21 -8.21
CA SER A 10 -6.62 -30.32 -9.29
C SER A 10 -7.18 -28.99 -8.82
N SER A 11 -6.84 -27.91 -9.53
CA SER A 11 -7.67 -26.70 -9.57
C SER A 11 -7.98 -26.34 -11.01
N ASN A 12 -9.27 -26.10 -11.24
CA ASN A 12 -9.94 -26.06 -12.53
C ASN A 12 -9.50 -24.90 -13.42
N ASN A 13 -9.49 -25.20 -14.72
CA ASN A 13 -9.61 -24.24 -15.80
C ASN A 13 -10.85 -23.35 -15.61
N ASN A 14 -10.67 -22.04 -15.63
CA ASN A 14 -11.65 -21.18 -16.28
C ASN A 14 -10.95 -20.20 -17.23
N LYS A 15 -10.99 -20.59 -18.50
CA LYS A 15 -10.72 -19.78 -19.68
C LYS A 15 -11.87 -18.79 -19.83
N SER A 16 -11.63 -17.52 -19.52
CA SER A 16 -12.49 -16.44 -20.02
C SER A 16 -11.63 -15.46 -20.81
N THR A 17 -11.80 -15.50 -22.12
CA THR A 17 -11.18 -14.61 -23.10
C THR A 17 -11.94 -13.30 -23.20
N THR A 18 -11.19 -12.21 -23.06
CA THR A 18 -11.25 -10.93 -23.82
C THR A 18 -12.55 -10.15 -23.87
N THR A 19 -12.52 -8.90 -23.38
CA THR A 19 -12.88 -7.70 -24.16
C THR A 19 -12.27 -6.47 -23.49
N ASN A 20 -11.41 -5.77 -24.25
CA ASN A 20 -10.99 -4.40 -23.97
C ASN A 20 -12.22 -3.50 -23.95
N ASN A 21 -12.36 -2.65 -22.94
CA ASN A 21 -12.89 -1.31 -23.15
C ASN A 21 -12.24 -0.34 -22.18
N GLN A 22 -11.33 0.45 -22.75
CA GLN A 22 -11.00 1.76 -22.20
C GLN A 22 -12.29 2.56 -22.10
N THR A 23 -12.68 2.91 -20.89
CA THR A 23 -13.48 4.12 -20.66
C THR A 23 -12.68 5.00 -19.70
N LYS A 24 -12.29 6.17 -20.22
CA LYS A 24 -11.79 7.29 -19.41
C LYS A 24 -12.79 7.51 -18.28
N ASN A 25 -12.43 7.15 -17.05
CA ASN A 25 -13.15 7.64 -15.89
C ASN A 25 -12.27 8.66 -15.19
N LYS A 26 -12.50 9.92 -15.58
CA LYS A 26 -12.17 11.10 -14.80
C LYS A 26 -12.84 10.90 -13.44
N SER A 27 -12.11 10.32 -12.49
CA SER A 27 -12.60 10.17 -11.13
C SER A 27 -12.59 11.54 -10.48
N ASN A 28 -13.65 12.31 -10.74
CA ASN A 28 -14.14 13.27 -9.78
C ASN A 28 -14.61 12.46 -8.55
N THR A 29 -13.65 11.99 -7.76
CA THR A 29 -13.93 11.54 -6.40
C THR A 29 -14.28 12.79 -5.60
N PRO A 30 -15.34 12.78 -4.78
CA PRO A 30 -15.69 13.95 -4.00
C PRO A 30 -14.50 14.29 -3.12
N THR A 31 -13.91 15.45 -3.36
CA THR A 31 -13.13 16.17 -2.37
C THR A 31 -14.07 16.42 -1.19
N SER A 32 -14.16 15.47 -0.25
CA SER A 32 -14.76 15.73 1.06
C SER A 32 -13.80 16.64 1.82
N THR A 33 -13.92 17.94 1.52
CA THR A 33 -13.73 18.99 2.50
C THR A 33 -14.77 18.80 3.60
N THR A 34 -14.40 18.16 4.71
CA THR A 34 -15.15 18.26 5.95
C THR A 34 -14.19 18.40 7.13
N ASP A 35 -14.20 19.62 7.68
CA ASP A 35 -13.63 20.12 8.93
C ASP A 35 -12.12 19.99 9.19
N THR A 36 -11.47 21.13 8.98
CA THR A 36 -10.04 21.44 9.07
C THR A 36 -9.49 21.50 10.51
N SER A 37 -10.14 20.89 11.51
CA SER A 37 -9.71 21.00 12.92
C SER A 37 -9.55 19.67 13.67
N THR A 38 -10.32 18.62 13.35
CA THR A 38 -10.34 17.35 14.13
C THR A 38 -9.60 16.18 13.47
N ASN A 39 -9.11 16.33 12.24
CA ASN A 39 -8.42 15.25 11.51
C ASN A 39 -6.91 15.17 11.81
N LYS A 40 -6.42 15.78 12.90
CA LYS A 40 -4.99 15.74 13.26
C LYS A 40 -4.67 14.50 14.11
N CYS A 41 -3.47 13.98 13.95
CA CYS A 41 -2.94 12.87 14.72
C CYS A 41 -1.42 13.04 14.94
N GLY A 42 -0.86 12.27 15.86
CA GLY A 42 0.56 12.34 16.21
C GLY A 42 0.77 12.59 17.70
N GLY A 43 2.02 12.83 18.11
CA GLY A 43 2.40 12.98 19.52
C GLY A 43 1.57 13.97 20.33
N ASN A 44 1.14 15.08 19.70
CA ASN A 44 0.38 16.14 20.34
C ASN A 44 -1.13 16.04 20.12
N TYR A 45 -1.58 15.21 19.18
CA TYR A 45 -2.99 15.14 18.75
C TYR A 45 -3.65 13.79 19.01
N GLY A 46 -2.86 12.78 19.42
CA GLY A 46 -3.35 11.44 19.70
C GLY A 46 -3.51 10.59 18.44
N SER A 47 -4.29 9.52 18.57
CA SER A 47 -4.50 8.53 17.52
C SER A 47 -5.75 8.83 16.69
N CYS A 48 -5.71 8.45 15.43
CA CYS A 48 -6.87 8.47 14.55
C CYS A 48 -7.96 7.47 15.03
N PRO A 49 -9.22 7.69 14.63
CA PRO A 49 -10.29 6.74 14.86
C PRO A 49 -9.95 5.34 14.31
N SER A 50 -10.62 4.30 14.84
CA SER A 50 -10.45 2.94 14.34
C SER A 50 -10.72 2.86 12.83
N GLY A 51 -9.87 2.13 12.11
CA GLY A 51 -9.93 2.05 10.65
C GLY A 51 -9.25 3.21 9.91
N TYR A 52 -8.69 4.20 10.61
CA TYR A 52 -7.96 5.32 10.01
C TYR A 52 -6.47 5.24 10.29
N CYS A 53 -5.72 5.78 9.35
CA CYS A 53 -4.27 5.85 9.34
C CYS A 53 -3.82 7.26 9.66
N CYS A 54 -2.76 7.37 10.45
CA CYS A 54 -2.13 8.66 10.71
C CYS A 54 -0.98 8.85 9.70
N SER A 55 -1.18 9.74 8.72
CA SER A 55 -0.16 10.02 7.71
C SER A 55 1.10 10.63 8.31
N GLN A 56 2.19 10.65 7.55
CA GLN A 56 3.41 11.36 7.93
C GLN A 56 3.19 12.86 8.22
N ASN A 57 2.14 13.45 7.62
CA ASN A 57 1.78 14.86 7.79
C ASN A 57 0.93 15.10 9.05
N GLY A 58 0.69 14.07 9.86
CA GLY A 58 -0.13 14.18 11.08
C GLY A 58 -1.61 14.36 10.76
N LEU A 59 -2.09 13.78 9.66
CA LEU A 59 -3.51 13.81 9.28
C LEU A 59 -4.09 12.41 9.22
N CYS A 60 -5.32 12.27 9.70
CA CYS A 60 -6.08 11.03 9.63
C CYS A 60 -6.70 10.83 8.24
N GLY A 61 -6.58 9.62 7.71
CA GLY A 61 -7.23 9.25 6.46
C GLY A 61 -7.16 7.74 6.19
N LYS A 62 -7.78 7.31 5.10
CA LYS A 62 -7.88 5.88 4.71
C LYS A 62 -7.18 5.54 3.40
N THR A 63 -6.65 6.55 2.70
CA THR A 63 -6.02 6.32 1.40
C THR A 63 -4.60 5.75 1.57
N GLY A 64 -4.04 5.17 0.51
CA GLY A 64 -2.67 4.66 0.51
C GLY A 64 -1.61 5.71 0.91
N GLU A 65 -1.87 6.99 0.69
CA GLU A 65 -1.00 8.08 1.14
C GLU A 65 -1.00 8.25 2.67
N HIS A 66 -2.13 7.95 3.33
CA HIS A 66 -2.25 8.02 4.79
C HIS A 66 -1.76 6.75 5.46
N CYS A 67 -2.07 5.60 4.86
CA CYS A 67 -1.81 4.28 5.42
C CYS A 67 -0.45 3.70 5.05
N GLY A 68 0.14 4.21 3.98
CA GLY A 68 1.32 3.67 3.34
C GLY A 68 2.64 4.07 3.97
N ALA A 69 3.64 4.26 3.13
CA ALA A 69 4.96 4.70 3.54
C ALA A 69 4.87 6.01 4.36
N GLY A 70 5.54 6.03 5.51
CA GLY A 70 5.51 7.18 6.42
C GLY A 70 4.31 7.23 7.38
N CYS A 71 3.37 6.30 7.31
CA CYS A 71 2.29 6.23 8.28
C CYS A 71 2.80 6.01 9.72
N GLN A 72 2.28 6.80 10.66
CA GLN A 72 2.69 6.80 12.06
C GLN A 72 1.96 5.70 12.84
N LYS A 73 2.52 4.49 12.88
CA LYS A 73 1.91 3.28 13.49
C LYS A 73 1.41 3.46 14.92
N LYS A 74 2.02 4.34 15.71
CA LYS A 74 1.58 4.62 17.09
C LYS A 74 0.22 5.32 17.14
N TYR A 75 -0.16 6.01 16.07
CA TYR A 75 -1.31 6.91 16.02
C TYR A 75 -2.35 6.48 14.97
N GLY A 76 -2.21 5.33 14.31
CA GLY A 76 -3.19 4.86 13.33
C GLY A 76 -2.89 3.46 12.77
N GLN A 77 -3.81 2.95 11.96
CA GLN A 77 -3.75 1.60 11.39
C GLN A 77 -2.96 1.57 10.06
N CYS A 78 -1.64 1.61 10.15
CA CYS A 78 -0.77 1.62 8.97
C CYS A 78 -0.65 0.27 8.26
N LEU A 79 -0.28 0.31 6.98
CA LEU A 79 0.16 -0.86 6.23
C LEU A 79 1.39 -1.52 6.90
N THR A 80 1.48 -2.84 6.74
CA THR A 80 2.58 -3.63 7.27
C THR A 80 3.88 -3.35 6.51
N VAL A 81 4.99 -3.43 7.23
CA VAL A 81 6.32 -3.34 6.60
C VAL A 81 6.65 -4.73 6.07
N SER A 82 7.05 -4.79 4.81
CA SER A 82 7.47 -6.02 4.15
C SER A 82 8.81 -6.52 4.70
N ASN A 83 8.93 -7.85 4.82
CA ASN A 83 10.10 -8.55 5.35
C ASN A 83 10.87 -9.35 4.28
N ASN A 84 10.44 -9.34 3.02
CA ASN A 84 11.03 -10.12 1.93
C ASN A 84 11.50 -9.25 0.74
N SER A 85 11.77 -7.97 1.01
CA SER A 85 12.15 -6.97 0.01
C SER A 85 11.12 -6.73 -1.10
N ARG A 86 9.90 -7.28 -0.99
CA ARG A 86 8.78 -6.96 -1.89
C ARG A 86 7.98 -5.78 -1.36
N CYS A 87 7.27 -5.10 -2.23
CA CYS A 87 6.35 -4.04 -1.84
C CYS A 87 5.19 -3.97 -2.84
N GLY A 88 4.16 -3.22 -2.48
CA GLY A 88 2.93 -3.12 -3.26
C GLY A 88 1.73 -3.59 -2.47
N GLU A 89 0.56 -3.54 -3.10
CA GLU A 89 -0.73 -3.82 -2.46
C GLU A 89 -0.77 -5.18 -1.73
N SER A 90 -0.16 -6.22 -2.31
CA SER A 90 -0.11 -7.57 -1.71
C SER A 90 1.03 -7.79 -0.71
N TYR A 91 2.01 -6.89 -0.63
CA TYR A 91 3.24 -7.09 0.15
C TYR A 91 3.46 -6.03 1.24
N GLY A 92 2.72 -4.93 1.21
CA GLY A 92 2.87 -3.81 2.14
C GLY A 92 3.94 -2.82 1.70
N VAL A 93 4.48 -2.09 2.67
CA VAL A 93 5.43 -1.00 2.45
C VAL A 93 6.87 -1.45 2.62
N CYS A 94 7.80 -0.80 1.95
CA CYS A 94 9.22 -0.99 2.19
C CYS A 94 9.62 -0.51 3.60
N PRO A 95 10.71 -1.07 4.16
CA PRO A 95 11.32 -0.51 5.37
C PRO A 95 11.64 0.98 5.21
N SER A 96 11.71 1.69 6.34
CA SER A 96 12.02 3.12 6.36
C SER A 96 13.31 3.43 5.57
N GLY A 97 13.25 4.46 4.72
CA GLY A 97 14.38 4.85 3.87
C GLY A 97 14.51 4.07 2.56
N TYR A 98 13.56 3.20 2.22
CA TYR A 98 13.52 2.46 0.95
C TYR A 98 12.36 2.89 0.06
N CYS A 99 12.62 2.81 -1.24
CA CYS A 99 11.71 3.11 -2.32
C CYS A 99 11.06 1.82 -2.81
N CYS A 100 9.79 1.89 -3.21
CA CYS A 100 9.11 0.76 -3.83
C CYS A 100 9.12 0.93 -5.35
N SER A 101 9.89 0.13 -6.07
CA SER A 101 9.97 0.22 -7.53
C SER A 101 8.64 -0.13 -8.19
N LYS A 102 8.46 0.25 -9.46
CA LYS A 102 7.30 -0.16 -10.28
C LYS A 102 7.12 -1.68 -10.38
N TYR A 103 8.16 -2.45 -10.09
CA TYR A 103 8.18 -3.91 -10.13
C TYR A 103 7.88 -4.56 -8.78
N GLY A 104 7.56 -3.77 -7.74
CA GLY A 104 7.20 -4.28 -6.42
C GLY A 104 8.40 -4.77 -5.62
N TRP A 105 9.55 -4.11 -5.76
CA TRP A 105 10.78 -4.40 -5.02
C TRP A 105 11.25 -3.17 -4.23
N CYS A 106 11.80 -3.41 -3.05
CA CYS A 106 12.37 -2.38 -2.20
C CYS A 106 13.85 -2.15 -2.53
N GLY A 107 14.22 -0.88 -2.71
CA GLY A 107 15.62 -0.49 -2.96
C GLY A 107 15.84 1.00 -2.75
N LYS A 108 17.10 1.44 -2.88
CA LYS A 108 17.50 2.85 -2.64
C LYS A 108 18.09 3.55 -3.87
N THR A 109 18.34 2.83 -4.97
CA THR A 109 18.90 3.43 -6.18
C THR A 109 17.80 4.10 -7.01
N SER A 110 18.19 4.93 -7.98
CA SER A 110 17.27 5.61 -8.91
C SER A 110 16.28 4.65 -9.57
N ASP A 111 16.68 3.43 -9.89
CA ASP A 111 15.81 2.42 -10.51
C ASP A 111 14.59 2.06 -9.64
N TYR A 112 14.70 2.28 -8.32
CA TYR A 112 13.62 2.05 -7.36
C TYR A 112 12.89 3.34 -7.00
N CYS A 113 13.62 4.46 -6.91
CA CYS A 113 13.12 5.72 -6.34
C CYS A 113 12.60 6.72 -7.37
N SER A 114 13.01 6.58 -8.64
CA SER A 114 12.67 7.52 -9.71
C SER A 114 11.37 7.11 -10.43
N SER A 115 11.37 7.08 -11.76
CA SER A 115 10.15 6.89 -12.56
C SER A 115 9.46 5.55 -12.27
N GLY A 116 8.19 5.62 -11.89
CA GLY A 116 7.36 4.46 -11.56
C GLY A 116 7.47 4.00 -10.11
N CYS A 117 8.18 4.72 -9.25
CA CYS A 117 8.17 4.44 -7.82
C CYS A 117 6.75 4.55 -7.22
N GLN A 118 6.35 3.55 -6.43
CA GLN A 118 5.02 3.44 -5.84
C GLN A 118 4.98 4.16 -4.49
N ARG A 119 4.59 5.43 -4.47
CA ARG A 119 4.64 6.32 -3.27
C ARG A 119 3.87 5.79 -2.06
N ASN A 120 2.79 5.03 -2.27
CA ASN A 120 2.04 4.43 -1.17
C ASN A 120 2.84 3.33 -0.45
N PHE A 121 3.87 2.78 -1.09
CA PHE A 121 4.61 1.62 -0.59
C PHE A 121 6.10 1.89 -0.38
N GLY A 122 6.60 3.09 -0.67
CA GLY A 122 7.97 3.50 -0.37
C GLY A 122 8.19 5.00 -0.53
N ILE A 123 9.37 5.47 -0.13
CA ILE A 123 9.77 6.87 -0.27
C ILE A 123 10.26 7.07 -1.71
N CYS A 124 9.64 7.98 -2.48
CA CYS A 124 10.02 8.22 -3.89
C CYS A 124 10.59 9.64 -4.06
N ASN A 125 11.40 9.83 -5.10
CA ASN A 125 12.03 11.11 -5.45
C ASN A 125 11.19 11.92 -6.45
#